data_AF-A0A403T904-F1
#
_entry.id   AF-A0A403T904-F1
#
_cell.length_a   1.000
_cell.length_b   1.000
_cell.length_c   1.000
_cell.angle_alpha   90.00
_cell.angle_beta   90.00
_cell.angle_gamma   90.00
#
_symmetry.space_group_name_H-M   'P 1'
#
loop_
_entity.id
_entity.type
_entity.pdbx_description
1 polymer ?
#
loop_
_entity_poly.entity_id
_entity_poly.type
_entity_poly.pdbx_seq_one_letter_code
_entity_poly.pdbx_strand_id
1 'polypeptide(L)'
;EYNVLKSWLRARKYLEKGADGDWLFLSLRRHPLSRQQFFYILREAGRLAELTIAPHPHMLRHACGYALADKGIDTRLIQDYLGHRNIQHTVRYTASNAGRFHGIWRKKRRV
;
A
#
# COMPACT_ATOMS: atom_id res chain seq x y z
N GLU A 1 -8.10 7.04 1.77
CA GLU A 1 -6.90 6.92 2.62
C GLU A 1 -6.80 8.03 3.67
N TYR A 2 -6.74 9.30 3.28
CA TYR A 2 -6.64 10.46 4.19
C TYR A 2 -7.67 10.48 5.35
N ASN A 3 -8.94 10.19 5.04
CA ASN A 3 -10.01 10.20 6.04
C ASN A 3 -9.81 9.13 7.12
N VAL A 4 -9.24 7.97 6.77
CA VAL A 4 -9.00 6.87 7.72
C VAL A 4 -7.88 7.24 8.69
N LEU A 5 -6.80 7.86 8.20
CA LEU A 5 -5.72 8.36 9.06
C LEU A 5 -6.21 9.46 9.99
N LYS A 6 -7.06 10.38 9.53
CA LYS A 6 -7.69 11.38 10.39
C LYS A 6 -8.52 10.75 11.51
N SER A 7 -9.33 9.75 11.19
CA SER A 7 -10.11 9.01 12.18
C SER A 7 -9.21 8.29 13.18
N TRP A 8 -8.13 7.66 12.71
CA TRP A 8 -7.12 7.07 13.58
C TRP A 8 -6.48 8.09 14.52
N LEU A 9 -6.06 9.26 14.04
CA LEU A 9 -5.45 10.29 14.89
C LEU A 9 -6.40 10.78 15.99
N ARG A 10 -7.70 10.84 15.73
CA ARG A 10 -8.71 11.14 16.77
C ARG A 10 -8.79 10.04 17.82
N ALA A 11 -8.76 8.77 17.41
CA ALA A 11 -8.75 7.64 18.33
C ALA A 11 -7.43 7.53 19.12
N ARG A 12 -6.29 7.78 18.46
CA ARG A 12 -4.95 7.75 19.04
C ARG A 12 -4.81 8.70 20.22
N LYS A 13 -5.48 9.86 20.22
CA LYS A 13 -5.47 10.81 21.35
C LYS A 13 -5.84 10.17 22.69
N TYR A 14 -6.72 9.16 22.69
CA TYR A 14 -7.09 8.43 23.90
C TYR A 14 -6.01 7.45 24.39
N LEU A 15 -5.06 7.09 23.53
CA LEU A 15 -3.93 6.19 23.82
C LEU A 15 -2.62 6.94 24.08
N GLU A 16 -2.57 8.24 23.80
CA GLU A 16 -1.36 9.07 23.84
C GLU A 16 -0.80 9.25 25.26
N LYS A 17 -1.68 9.33 26.27
CA LYS A 17 -1.24 9.47 27.66
C LYS A 17 -0.55 8.20 28.14
N GLY A 18 0.76 8.28 28.35
CA GLY A 18 1.60 7.15 28.74
C GLY A 18 2.04 6.27 27.57
N ALA A 19 2.04 6.81 26.34
CA ALA A 19 2.66 6.15 25.20
C ALA A 19 4.18 6.34 25.22
N ASP A 20 4.91 5.31 24.76
CA ASP A 20 6.36 5.36 24.62
C ASP A 20 6.75 6.13 23.35
N GLY A 21 6.81 7.46 23.45
CA GLY A 21 7.23 8.35 22.37
C GLY A 21 6.14 8.64 21.32
N ASP A 22 6.54 9.31 20.23
CA ASP A 22 5.59 9.87 19.25
C ASP A 22 5.31 8.97 18.05
N TRP A 23 5.10 7.68 18.31
CA TRP A 23 4.82 6.73 17.23
C TRP A 23 3.43 6.93 16.66
N LEU A 24 3.31 6.90 15.33
CA LEU A 24 2.04 7.09 14.64
C LEU A 24 1.04 5.98 14.97
N PHE A 25 1.50 4.73 15.04
CA PHE A 25 0.66 3.57 15.33
C PHE A 25 1.05 2.96 16.68
N LEU A 26 0.07 2.88 17.57
CA LEU A 26 0.22 2.35 18.92
C LEU A 26 -0.61 1.07 19.06
N SER A 27 -0.13 0.16 19.90
CA SER A 27 -0.93 -0.94 20.41
C SER A 27 -1.87 -0.45 21.53
N LEU A 28 -2.84 -1.28 21.93
CA LEU A 28 -3.70 -0.99 23.10
C LEU A 28 -2.91 -0.88 24.40
N ARG A 29 -1.71 -1.47 24.46
CA ARG A 29 -0.78 -1.35 25.59
C ARG A 29 0.07 -0.07 25.52
N ARG A 30 -0.22 0.85 24.60
CA ARG A 30 0.46 2.15 24.40
C ARG A 30 1.93 2.09 23.99
N HIS A 31 2.44 0.89 23.71
CA HIS A 31 3.72 0.70 23.02
C HIS A 31 3.55 0.81 21.50
N PRO A 32 4.65 1.07 20.76
CA PRO A 32 4.64 1.07 19.30
C PRO A 32 4.08 -0.24 18.74
N LEU A 33 3.31 -0.16 17.66
CA LEU A 33 2.77 -1.34 17.02
C LEU A 33 3.91 -2.25 16.51
N SER A 34 3.97 -3.48 17.01
CA SER A 34 4.99 -4.43 16.59
C SER A 34 4.71 -4.97 15.19
N ARG A 35 5.77 -5.40 14.49
CA ARG A 35 5.63 -6.07 13.19
C ARG A 35 4.72 -7.29 13.29
N GLN A 36 4.91 -8.13 14.30
CA GLN A 36 4.09 -9.33 14.49
C GLN A 36 2.61 -9.00 14.67
N GLN A 37 2.29 -7.95 15.43
CA GLN A 37 0.92 -7.49 15.61
C GLN A 37 0.33 -6.98 14.29
N PHE A 38 1.11 -6.25 13.48
CA PHE A 38 0.66 -5.81 12.16
C PHE A 38 0.35 -6.99 11.22
N PHE A 39 1.20 -8.03 11.23
CA PHE A 39 0.92 -9.27 10.48
C PHE A 39 -0.37 -9.94 10.94
N TYR A 40 -0.62 -10.00 12.25
CA TYR A 40 -1.86 -10.56 12.80
C TYR A 40 -3.09 -9.75 12.37
N ILE A 41 -3.06 -8.42 12.52
CA ILE A 41 -4.13 -7.51 12.10
C ILE A 41 -4.45 -7.73 10.62
N LEU A 42 -3.43 -7.82 9.78
CA LEU A 42 -3.60 -8.02 8.34
C LEU A 42 -4.21 -9.39 8.02
N ARG A 43 -3.75 -10.46 8.68
CA ARG A 43 -4.30 -11.80 8.49
C ARG A 43 -5.78 -11.85 8.90
N GLU A 44 -6.12 -11.22 10.02
CA GLU A 44 -7.50 -11.15 10.49
C GLU A 44 -8.37 -10.33 9.55
N ALA A 45 -7.87 -9.20 9.03
CA ALA A 45 -8.57 -8.44 7.99
C ALA A 45 -8.80 -9.29 6.72
N GLY A 46 -7.83 -10.12 6.33
CA GLY A 46 -7.99 -11.07 5.22
C GLY A 46 -9.06 -12.12 5.48
N ARG A 47 -9.12 -12.66 6.71
CA ARG A 47 -10.14 -13.61 7.14
C ARG A 47 -11.54 -12.98 7.11
N LEU A 48 -11.68 -11.76 7.63
CA LEU A 48 -12.94 -11.01 7.63
C LEU A 48 -13.39 -10.62 6.23
N ALA A 49 -12.45 -10.42 5.30
CA ALA A 49 -12.72 -10.18 3.89
C ALA A 49 -12.88 -11.48 3.07
N GLU A 50 -12.92 -12.64 3.72
CA GLU A 50 -13.10 -13.96 3.09
C GLU A 50 -12.07 -14.26 1.99
N LEU A 51 -10.85 -13.76 2.15
CA LEU A 51 -9.76 -14.05 1.22
C LEU A 51 -9.36 -15.53 1.36
N THR A 52 -9.27 -16.22 0.22
CA THR A 52 -8.79 -17.61 0.14
C THR A 52 -7.28 -17.74 0.39
N ILE A 53 -6.58 -16.61 0.45
CA ILE A 53 -5.14 -16.50 0.68
C ILE A 53 -4.87 -15.87 2.04
N ALA A 54 -3.72 -16.18 2.66
CA ALA A 54 -3.27 -15.53 3.87
C ALA A 54 -2.47 -14.25 3.54
N PRO A 55 -3.06 -13.05 3.64
CA PRO A 55 -2.33 -11.83 3.27
C PRO A 55 -1.20 -11.55 4.25
N HIS A 56 -0.10 -11.01 3.72
CA HIS A 56 1.02 -10.47 4.50
C HIS A 56 1.48 -9.13 3.90
N PRO A 57 2.28 -8.32 4.63
CA PRO A 57 2.56 -6.94 4.25
C PRO A 57 3.19 -6.77 2.85
N HIS A 58 4.03 -7.72 2.43
CA HIS A 58 4.63 -7.69 1.10
C HIS A 58 3.61 -7.93 -0.01
N MET A 59 2.59 -8.76 0.21
CA MET A 59 1.48 -8.95 -0.74
C MET A 59 0.66 -7.67 -0.90
N LEU A 60 0.38 -6.95 0.18
CA LEU A 60 -0.28 -5.64 0.08
C LEU A 60 0.52 -4.66 -0.76
N ARG A 61 1.85 -4.65 -0.59
CA ARG A 61 2.74 -3.82 -1.39
C ARG A 61 2.72 -4.21 -2.87
N HIS A 62 2.71 -5.51 -3.18
CA HIS A 62 2.54 -5.97 -4.56
C HIS A 62 1.19 -5.58 -5.13
N ALA A 63 0.10 -5.77 -4.39
CA ALA A 63 -1.25 -5.40 -4.83
C ALA A 63 -1.33 -3.89 -5.12
N CYS A 64 -0.70 -3.04 -4.29
CA CYS A 64 -0.57 -1.61 -4.56
C CYS A 64 0.20 -1.33 -5.85
N GLY A 65 1.34 -2.00 -6.07
CA GLY A 65 2.13 -1.88 -7.29
C GLY A 65 1.35 -2.26 -8.56
N TYR A 66 0.66 -3.41 -8.55
CA TYR A 66 -0.21 -3.84 -9.65
C TYR A 66 -1.37 -2.86 -9.87
N ALA A 67 -2.04 -2.41 -8.81
CA ALA A 67 -3.15 -1.46 -8.91
C ALA A 67 -2.72 -0.08 -9.49
N LEU A 68 -1.51 0.39 -9.16
CA LEU A 68 -0.96 1.60 -9.76
C LEU A 68 -0.57 1.38 -11.23
N ALA A 69 0.02 0.22 -11.54
CA ALA A 69 0.36 -0.15 -12.90
C ALA A 69 -0.90 -0.22 -13.78
N ASP A 70 -1.98 -0.87 -13.33
CA ASP A 70 -3.25 -0.99 -14.04
C ASP A 70 -3.91 0.36 -14.33
N LYS A 71 -3.71 1.34 -13.43
CA LYS A 71 -4.12 2.75 -13.65
C LYS A 71 -3.27 3.50 -14.68
N GLY A 72 -2.28 2.85 -15.27
CA GLY A 72 -1.38 3.44 -16.26
C GLY A 72 -0.36 4.41 -15.67
N ILE A 73 -0.11 4.35 -14.35
CA ILE A 73 0.90 5.18 -13.71
C ILE A 73 2.29 4.79 -14.23
N ASP A 74 3.13 5.78 -14.47
CA ASP A 74 4.48 5.58 -14.96
C ASP A 74 5.31 4.65 -14.05
N THR A 75 6.13 3.79 -14.66
CA THR A 75 6.88 2.75 -13.94
C THR A 75 7.91 3.35 -12.97
N ARG A 76 8.53 4.49 -13.31
CA ARG A 76 9.50 5.15 -12.41
C ARG A 76 8.77 5.81 -11.24
N LEU A 77 7.62 6.42 -11.48
CA LEU A 77 6.80 6.96 -10.38
C LEU A 77 6.38 5.88 -9.39
N ILE A 78 5.96 4.70 -9.87
CA ILE A 78 5.64 3.57 -8.99
C ILE A 78 6.89 3.10 -8.22
N GLN A 79 8.05 3.05 -8.88
CA GLN A 79 9.31 2.65 -8.26
C GLN A 79 9.68 3.58 -7.11
N ASP A 80 9.61 4.89 -7.33
CA ASP A 80 9.93 5.92 -6.34
C ASP A 80 8.93 5.89 -5.18
N TYR A 81 7.63 5.80 -5.49
CA TYR A 81 6.57 5.74 -4.49
C TYR A 81 6.70 4.53 -3.55
N LEU A 82 7.00 3.35 -4.12
CA LEU A 82 7.23 2.18 -3.30
C LEU A 82 8.61 2.26 -2.60
N GLY A 83 9.62 2.84 -3.24
CA GLY A 83 11.00 2.85 -2.75
C GLY A 83 11.77 1.60 -3.17
N HIS A 84 11.58 1.12 -4.41
CA HIS A 84 12.32 -0.02 -4.94
C HIS A 84 13.70 0.40 -5.46
N ARG A 85 14.76 -0.14 -4.83
CA ARG A 85 16.14 0.07 -5.28
C ARG A 85 16.39 -0.48 -6.68
N ASN A 86 15.87 -1.68 -6.97
CA ASN A 86 16.00 -2.32 -8.28
C ASN A 86 14.66 -2.22 -9.04
N ILE A 87 14.69 -1.55 -10.19
CA ILE A 87 13.53 -1.32 -11.06
C ILE A 87 12.86 -2.61 -11.52
N GLN A 88 13.59 -3.73 -11.55
CA GLN A 88 13.04 -5.04 -11.93
C GLN A 88 11.90 -5.50 -11.02
N HIS A 89 11.88 -5.09 -9.74
CA HIS A 89 10.76 -5.37 -8.83
C HIS A 89 9.47 -4.63 -9.24
N THR A 90 9.60 -3.47 -9.88
CA THR A 90 8.47 -2.64 -10.33
C THR A 90 8.02 -3.00 -11.74
N VAL A 91 8.96 -3.33 -12.65
CA VAL A 91 8.65 -3.74 -14.04
C VAL A 91 7.72 -4.94 -14.08
N ARG A 92 7.82 -5.86 -13.10
CA ARG A 92 6.89 -6.99 -12.99
C ARG A 92 5.42 -6.54 -12.90
N TYR A 93 5.12 -5.41 -12.26
CA TYR A 93 3.76 -4.89 -12.17
C TYR A 93 3.25 -4.37 -13.52
N THR A 94 4.10 -3.72 -14.30
CA THR A 94 3.69 -3.10 -15.57
C THR A 94 3.78 -4.05 -16.76
N ALA A 95 4.54 -5.15 -16.65
CA ALA A 95 4.62 -6.18 -17.67
C ALA A 95 3.28 -6.92 -17.89
N SER A 96 2.46 -7.04 -16.83
CA SER A 96 1.14 -7.67 -16.88
C SER A 96 0.00 -6.71 -17.26
N ASN A 97 0.26 -5.40 -17.31
CA ASN A 97 -0.74 -4.41 -17.68
C ASN A 97 -0.90 -4.32 -19.22
N ALA A 98 -1.99 -4.87 -19.76
CA ALA A 98 -2.34 -4.77 -21.17
C ALA A 98 -2.66 -3.32 -21.61
N GLY A 99 -3.14 -2.47 -20.68
CA GLY A 99 -3.44 -1.06 -20.91
C GLY A 99 -2.23 -0.21 -21.32
N ARG A 100 -1.00 -0.68 -21.10
CA ARG A 100 0.22 0.02 -21.56
C ARG A 100 0.30 0.20 -23.08
N PHE A 101 -0.41 -0.63 -23.84
CA PHE A 101 -0.48 -0.52 -25.29
C PHE A 101 -1.64 0.38 -25.76
N HIS A 102 -2.48 0.87 -24.84
CA HIS A 102 -3.62 1.70 -25.21
C HIS A 102 -3.15 3.06 -25.72
N GLY A 103 -3.55 3.42 -26.94
CA GLY A 103 -3.22 4.72 -27.53
C GLY A 103 -1.84 4.85 -28.17
N ILE A 104 -0.98 3.80 -28.14
CA ILE A 104 0.37 3.88 -28.74
C ILE A 104 0.33 4.10 -30.26
N TRP A 105 -0.72 3.61 -30.92
CA TRP A 105 -0.93 3.76 -32.36
C TRP A 105 -1.82 4.95 -32.72
N ARG A 106 -2.32 5.70 -31.71
CA ARG A 106 -3.22 6.83 -31.95
C ARG A 106 -2.37 8.00 -32.44
N LYS A 107 -2.37 8.24 -33.76
CA LYS A 107 -1.70 9.39 -34.39
C LYS A 107 -2.07 10.67 -33.62
N LYS A 108 -1.07 11.40 -33.11
CA LYS A 108 -1.28 12.78 -32.68
C LYS A 108 -1.84 13.54 -33.89
N ARG A 109 -3.07 14.05 -33.79
CA ARG A 109 -3.59 15.04 -34.76
C ARG A 109 -2.63 16.21 -34.66
N ARG A 110 -1.81 16.41 -35.70
CA ARG A 110 -1.06 17.65 -35.88
C ARG A 110 -2.11 18.75 -36.02
N VAL A 111 -2.13 19.67 -35.07
CA VAL A 111 -2.81 20.97 -35.19
C VAL A 111 -1.83 21.89 -35.89
#